data_AF-A0A962ISN5-F1
#
_entry.id   AF-A0A962ISN5-F1
#
_cell.length_a   1.000
_cell.length_b   1.000
_cell.length_c   1.000
_cell.angle_alpha   90.00
_cell.angle_beta   90.00
_cell.angle_gamma   90.00
#
_symmetry.space_group_name_H-M   'P 1'
#
loop_
_entity.id
_entity.type
_entity.pdbx_description
1 polymer ?
#
loop_
_entity_poly.entity_id
_entity_poly.type
_entity_poly.pdbx_seq_one_letter_code
_entity_poly.pdbx_strand_id
1 'polypeptide(L)'
;MPNKSVENLSQDMRKLADDVEHVVEDVKAIAGELGENLVGAEFLAAKEMSEELGARAAWLEQLEATTLSQWQLFQEDIADLLKESESVRQPEQLATTILKHLARRTQHQQLGRLELARVWQQEQLRLLDNHLTFTRSFMGLLTENR
;
A
#
# COMPACT_ATOMS: atom_id res chain seq x y z
N MET A 1 -11.56 15.58 6.28
CA MET A 1 -11.17 15.69 4.86
C MET A 1 -10.10 14.64 4.62
N PRO A 2 -10.27 13.69 3.69
CA PRO A 2 -9.22 12.74 3.38
C PRO A 2 -7.95 13.51 2.97
N ASN A 3 -6.80 12.99 3.37
CA ASN A 3 -5.51 13.62 3.13
C ASN A 3 -5.21 13.54 1.64
N LYS A 4 -5.63 14.55 0.86
CA LYS A 4 -5.52 14.62 -0.61
C LYS A 4 -4.15 14.24 -1.15
N SER A 5 -3.09 14.38 -0.35
CA SER A 5 -1.74 13.97 -0.72
C SER A 5 -1.58 12.46 -0.95
N VAL A 6 -2.36 11.61 -0.28
CA VAL A 6 -2.25 10.15 -0.38
C VAL A 6 -3.10 9.62 -1.54
N GLU A 7 -4.33 10.10 -1.69
CA GLU A 7 -5.19 9.81 -2.87
C GLU A 7 -4.49 10.20 -4.17
N ASN A 8 -3.87 11.39 -4.21
CA ASN A 8 -3.12 11.84 -5.37
C ASN A 8 -1.92 10.91 -5.66
N LEU A 9 -1.23 10.42 -4.63
CA LEU A 9 -0.10 9.51 -4.80
C LEU A 9 -0.54 8.15 -5.35
N SER A 10 -1.65 7.61 -4.85
CA SER A 10 -2.25 6.35 -5.31
C SER A 10 -2.65 6.44 -6.79
N GLN A 11 -3.30 7.55 -7.16
CA GLN A 11 -3.72 7.82 -8.53
C GLN A 11 -2.53 8.07 -9.48
N ASP A 12 -1.50 8.78 -9.02
CA ASP A 12 -0.28 9.02 -9.79
C ASP A 12 0.53 7.73 -9.99
N MET A 13 0.60 6.85 -8.97
CA MET A 13 1.24 5.54 -9.10
C MET A 13 0.48 4.61 -10.06
N ARG A 14 -0.86 4.64 -10.06
CA ARG A 14 -1.64 3.85 -11.02
C ARG A 14 -1.41 4.33 -12.46
N LYS A 15 -1.40 5.65 -12.69
CA LYS A 15 -1.03 6.20 -14.01
C LYS A 15 0.37 5.80 -14.43
N LEU A 16 1.33 5.83 -13.51
CA LEU A 16 2.70 5.41 -13.79
C LEU A 16 2.78 3.92 -14.17
N ALA A 17 1.98 3.07 -13.52
CA ALA A 17 1.91 1.65 -13.86
C ALA A 17 1.33 1.43 -15.27
N ASP A 18 0.24 2.14 -15.61
CA ASP A 18 -0.37 2.10 -16.95
C ASP A 18 0.61 2.60 -18.03
N ASP A 19 1.29 3.73 -17.77
CA ASP A 19 2.29 4.30 -18.68
C ASP A 19 3.46 3.33 -18.91
N VAL A 20 3.92 2.64 -17.85
CA VAL A 20 4.97 1.63 -17.97
C VAL A 20 4.49 0.41 -18.75
N GLU A 21 3.24 -0.02 -18.59
CA GLU A 21 2.67 -1.11 -19.41
C GLU A 21 2.68 -0.75 -20.90
N HIS A 22 2.35 0.50 -21.24
CA HIS A 22 2.37 0.97 -22.63
C HIS A 22 3.81 1.04 -23.18
N VAL A 23 4.77 1.50 -22.38
CA VAL A 23 6.20 1.48 -22.76
C VAL A 23 6.69 0.04 -22.96
N VAL A 24 6.24 -0.92 -22.14
CA VAL A 24 6.58 -2.34 -22.29
C VAL A 24 6.04 -2.90 -23.62
N GLU A 25 4.83 -2.51 -24.03
CA GLU A 25 4.27 -2.90 -25.35
C GLU A 25 5.04 -2.28 -26.52
N ASP A 26 5.40 -1.00 -26.42
CA ASP A 26 6.21 -0.31 -27.44
C ASP A 26 7.61 -0.94 -27.55
N VAL A 27 8.23 -1.29 -26.42
CA VAL A 27 9.53 -1.98 -26.40
C VAL A 27 9.43 -3.37 -27.04
N LYS A 28 8.33 -4.12 -26.84
CA LYS A 28 8.11 -5.41 -27.57
C LYS A 28 8.06 -5.21 -29.08
N ALA A 29 7.37 -4.17 -29.53
CA ALA A 29 7.25 -3.87 -30.95
C ALA A 29 8.62 -3.54 -31.57
N ILE A 30 9.43 -2.74 -30.87
CA ILE A 30 10.79 -2.36 -31.28
C ILE A 30 11.76 -3.55 -31.20
N ALA A 31 11.61 -4.45 -30.21
CA ALA A 31 12.39 -5.68 -30.06
C ALA A 31 12.22 -6.64 -31.24
N GLY A 32 11.00 -6.70 -31.80
CA GLY A 32 10.72 -7.48 -33.01
C GLY A 32 11.49 -7.00 -34.24
N GLU A 33 11.95 -5.74 -34.25
CA GLU A 33 12.70 -5.13 -35.36
C GLU A 33 14.23 -5.10 -35.14
N LEU A 34 14.71 -5.18 -33.89
CA LEU A 34 16.12 -4.99 -33.51
C LEU A 34 16.65 -6.14 -32.63
N GLY A 35 17.03 -7.27 -33.24
CA GLY A 35 18.00 -8.25 -32.69
C GLY A 35 17.85 -8.72 -31.23
N GLU A 36 17.50 -10.00 -31.07
CA GLU A 36 16.99 -10.69 -29.87
C GLU A 36 17.72 -10.53 -28.50
N ASN A 37 18.98 -10.10 -28.43
CA ASN A 37 19.77 -10.19 -27.19
C ASN A 37 19.77 -8.93 -26.31
N LEU A 38 19.85 -7.72 -26.89
CA LEU A 38 19.91 -6.48 -26.09
C LEU A 38 18.50 -6.00 -25.75
N VAL A 39 17.60 -6.01 -26.72
CA VAL A 39 16.20 -5.62 -26.50
C VAL A 39 15.46 -6.66 -25.67
N GLY A 40 15.83 -7.95 -25.75
CA GLY A 40 15.31 -8.98 -24.85
C GLY A 40 15.64 -8.71 -23.37
N ALA A 41 16.83 -8.20 -23.08
CA ALA A 41 17.24 -7.84 -21.71
C ALA A 41 16.54 -6.56 -21.23
N GLU A 42 16.44 -5.53 -22.07
CA GLU A 42 15.71 -4.29 -21.74
C GLU A 42 14.21 -4.55 -21.55
N PHE A 43 13.63 -5.42 -22.38
CA PHE A 43 12.23 -5.85 -22.27
C PHE A 43 11.97 -6.60 -20.95
N LEU A 44 12.85 -7.54 -20.58
CA LEU A 44 12.75 -8.26 -19.30
C LEU A 44 12.87 -7.29 -18.11
N ALA A 45 13.82 -6.35 -18.16
CA ALA A 45 13.97 -5.33 -17.12
C ALA A 45 12.74 -4.41 -17.00
N ALA A 46 12.15 -4.02 -18.14
CA ALA A 46 10.93 -3.22 -18.16
C ALA A 46 9.72 -3.98 -17.59
N LYS A 47 9.60 -5.28 -17.90
CA LYS A 47 8.58 -6.16 -17.33
C LYS A 47 8.73 -6.30 -15.81
N GLU A 48 9.95 -6.56 -15.32
CA GLU A 48 10.24 -6.63 -13.88
C GLU A 48 9.92 -5.31 -13.16
N MET A 49 10.25 -4.17 -13.79
CA MET A 49 9.91 -2.85 -13.25
C MET A 49 8.39 -2.61 -13.22
N SER A 50 7.66 -3.02 -14.25
CA SER A 50 6.19 -2.95 -14.30
C SER A 50 5.54 -3.78 -13.20
N GLU A 51 6.00 -5.03 -13.00
CA GLU A 51 5.52 -5.92 -11.95
C GLU A 51 5.80 -5.35 -10.54
N GLU A 52 6.97 -4.75 -10.34
CA GLU A 52 7.32 -4.06 -9.08
C GLU A 52 6.43 -2.84 -8.83
N LEU A 53 6.14 -2.04 -9.87
CA LEU A 53 5.25 -0.89 -9.76
C LEU A 53 3.81 -1.31 -9.45
N GLY A 54 3.30 -2.37 -10.10
CA GLY A 54 1.99 -2.93 -9.81
C GLY A 54 1.89 -3.45 -8.37
N ALA A 55 2.91 -4.14 -7.87
CA ALA A 55 2.97 -4.59 -6.49
C ALA A 55 2.96 -3.42 -5.49
N ARG A 56 3.69 -2.34 -5.79
CA ARG A 56 3.69 -1.12 -4.97
C ARG A 56 2.35 -0.39 -4.98
N ALA A 57 1.69 -0.31 -6.13
CA ALA A 57 0.36 0.27 -6.23
C ALA A 57 -0.64 -0.51 -5.35
N ALA A 58 -0.63 -1.84 -5.43
CA ALA A 58 -1.48 -2.70 -4.60
C ALA A 58 -1.20 -2.53 -3.09
N TRP A 59 0.06 -2.34 -2.71
CA TRP A 59 0.42 -2.05 -1.32
C TRP A 59 -0.08 -0.68 -0.85
N LEU A 60 0.03 0.35 -1.68
CA LEU A 60 -0.52 1.67 -1.38
C LEU A 60 -2.04 1.65 -1.23
N GLU A 61 -2.75 0.92 -2.10
CA GLU A 61 -4.19 0.73 -1.99
C GLU A 61 -4.58 0.09 -0.63
N GLN A 62 -3.80 -0.87 -0.13
CA GLN A 62 -4.04 -1.48 1.19
C GLN A 62 -3.79 -0.52 2.35
N LEU A 63 -2.72 0.29 2.26
CA LEU A 63 -2.44 1.33 3.27
C LEU A 63 -3.54 2.39 3.30
N GLU A 64 -4.00 2.81 2.11
CA GLU A 64 -5.08 3.77 1.95
C GLU A 64 -6.39 3.22 2.54
N ALA A 65 -6.78 2.01 2.18
CA ALA A 65 -7.98 1.34 2.70
C ALA A 65 -7.94 1.23 4.24
N THR A 66 -6.79 0.83 4.79
CA THR A 66 -6.61 0.72 6.25
C THR A 66 -6.77 2.09 6.91
N THR A 67 -6.14 3.13 6.35
CA THR A 67 -6.19 4.50 6.90
C THR A 67 -7.60 5.08 6.81
N LEU A 68 -8.29 4.87 5.69
CA LEU A 68 -9.66 5.35 5.48
C LEU A 68 -10.63 4.67 6.44
N SER A 69 -10.49 3.36 6.65
CA SER A 69 -11.30 2.61 7.62
C SER A 69 -11.11 3.16 9.04
N GLN A 70 -9.86 3.42 9.46
CA GLN A 70 -9.59 4.03 10.77
C GLN A 70 -10.19 5.43 10.91
N TRP A 71 -10.18 6.22 9.84
CA TRP A 71 -10.81 7.54 9.83
C TRP A 71 -12.34 7.44 9.96
N GLN A 72 -12.98 6.50 9.25
CA GLN A 72 -14.42 6.28 9.32
C GLN A 72 -14.85 5.88 10.74
N LEU A 73 -14.18 4.89 11.34
CA LEU A 73 -14.45 4.47 12.72
C LEU A 73 -14.32 5.63 13.72
N PHE A 74 -13.35 6.52 13.50
CA PHE A 74 -13.20 7.71 14.32
C PHE A 74 -14.36 8.70 14.16
N GLN A 75 -14.82 8.95 12.93
CA GLN A 75 -15.96 9.83 12.68
C GLN A 75 -17.25 9.26 13.29
N GLU A 76 -17.49 7.96 13.13
CA GLU A 76 -18.63 7.26 13.74
C GLU A 76 -18.58 7.34 15.27
N ASP A 77 -17.41 7.15 15.87
CA ASP A 77 -17.27 7.26 17.33
C ASP A 77 -17.57 8.66 17.87
N ILE A 78 -17.18 9.71 17.15
CA ILE A 78 -17.57 11.09 17.48
C ILE A 78 -19.08 11.28 17.33
N ALA A 79 -19.66 10.83 16.22
CA ALA A 79 -21.08 11.01 15.96
C ALA A 79 -21.94 10.33 17.05
N ASP A 80 -21.56 9.11 17.44
CA ASP A 80 -22.19 8.39 18.54
C ASP A 80 -22.03 9.13 19.87
N LEU A 81 -20.81 9.61 20.19
CA LEU A 81 -20.55 10.35 21.44
C LEU A 81 -21.42 11.59 21.53
N LEU A 82 -21.52 12.37 20.45
CA LEU A 82 -22.34 13.57 20.40
C LEU A 82 -23.82 13.22 20.63
N LYS A 83 -24.33 12.21 19.91
CA LYS A 83 -25.70 11.75 20.04
C LYS A 83 -26.02 11.22 21.44
N GLU A 84 -25.13 10.43 22.04
CA GLU A 84 -25.30 9.94 23.41
C GLU A 84 -25.26 11.10 24.41
N SER A 85 -24.41 12.11 24.19
CA SER A 85 -24.27 13.28 25.06
C SER A 85 -25.52 14.16 25.12
N GLU A 86 -26.34 14.21 24.07
CA GLU A 86 -27.61 14.94 24.05
C GLU A 86 -28.62 14.39 25.08
N SER A 87 -28.51 13.11 25.42
CA SER A 87 -29.40 12.44 26.36
C SER A 87 -28.94 12.53 27.82
N VAL A 88 -27.73 13.03 28.06
CA VAL A 88 -27.10 13.08 29.38
C VAL A 88 -27.72 14.20 30.23
N ARG A 89 -28.15 13.85 31.45
CA ARG A 89 -28.76 14.81 32.39
C ARG A 89 -27.92 15.09 33.63
N GLN A 90 -26.91 14.27 33.87
CA GLN A 90 -26.05 14.35 35.05
C GLN A 90 -24.57 14.39 34.64
N PRO A 91 -23.72 15.18 35.30
CA PRO A 91 -22.29 15.26 35.00
C PRO A 91 -21.57 13.90 35.07
N GLU A 92 -21.97 13.02 35.99
CA GLU A 92 -21.37 11.69 36.17
C GLU A 92 -21.66 10.77 34.97
N GLN A 93 -22.85 10.92 34.36
CA GLN A 93 -23.22 10.20 33.15
C GLN A 93 -22.38 10.69 31.97
N LEU A 94 -22.11 12.00 31.87
CA LEU A 94 -21.26 12.57 30.82
C LEU A 94 -19.84 12.00 30.89
N ALA A 95 -19.27 11.96 32.10
CA ALA A 95 -17.94 11.39 32.32
C ALA A 95 -17.88 9.90 31.93
N THR A 96 -18.91 9.14 32.29
CA THR A 96 -19.01 7.72 31.96
C THR A 96 -19.11 7.50 30.44
N THR A 97 -19.95 8.29 29.75
CA THR A 97 -20.08 8.25 28.30
C THR A 97 -18.75 8.59 27.62
N ILE A 98 -18.09 9.69 28.02
CA ILE A 98 -16.79 10.08 27.46
C ILE A 98 -15.74 8.97 27.64
N LEU A 99 -15.65 8.37 28.84
CA LEU A 99 -14.69 7.30 29.11
C LEU A 99 -14.95 6.03 28.28
N LYS A 100 -16.23 5.65 28.09
CA LYS A 100 -16.62 4.55 27.21
C LYS A 100 -16.13 4.78 25.77
N HIS A 101 -16.35 5.97 25.23
CA HIS A 101 -15.92 6.32 23.86
C HIS A 101 -14.39 6.39 23.75
N LEU A 102 -13.70 6.97 24.74
CA LEU A 102 -12.23 6.97 24.80
C LEU A 102 -11.64 5.56 24.81
N ALA A 103 -12.23 4.63 25.57
CA ALA A 103 -11.79 3.25 25.62
C ALA A 103 -11.98 2.55 24.26
N ARG A 104 -13.17 2.69 23.67
CA ARG A 104 -13.49 2.16 22.33
C ARG A 104 -12.52 2.70 21.27
N ARG A 105 -12.27 4.01 21.28
CA ARG A 105 -11.34 4.66 20.35
C ARG A 105 -9.90 4.19 20.52
N THR A 106 -9.44 4.01 21.76
CA THR A 106 -8.11 3.48 22.05
C THR A 106 -7.95 2.08 21.49
N GLN A 107 -8.98 1.23 21.62
CA GLN A 107 -9.00 -0.11 21.05
C GLN A 107 -8.94 -0.07 19.52
N HIS A 108 -9.75 0.76 18.86
CA HIS A 108 -9.69 0.92 17.40
C HIS A 108 -8.31 1.38 16.92
N GLN A 109 -7.70 2.36 17.59
CA GLN A 109 -6.35 2.82 17.25
C GLN A 109 -5.29 1.72 17.42
N GLN A 110 -5.41 0.87 18.43
CA GLN A 110 -4.50 -0.26 18.61
C GLN A 110 -4.63 -1.26 17.45
N LEU A 111 -5.87 -1.63 17.11
CA LEU A 111 -6.15 -2.53 15.97
C LEU A 111 -5.67 -1.93 14.64
N GLY A 112 -5.93 -0.64 14.41
CA GLY A 112 -5.46 0.07 13.22
C GLY A 112 -3.94 0.10 13.10
N ARG A 113 -3.23 0.34 14.21
CA ARG A 113 -1.75 0.28 14.21
C ARG A 113 -1.23 -1.12 13.92
N LEU A 114 -1.87 -2.16 14.45
CA LEU A 114 -1.49 -3.55 14.17
C LEU A 114 -1.71 -3.88 12.69
N GLU A 115 -2.81 -3.42 12.11
CA GLU A 115 -3.10 -3.65 10.69
C GLU A 115 -2.12 -2.90 9.77
N LEU A 116 -1.80 -1.64 10.07
CA LEU A 116 -0.76 -0.90 9.35
C LEU A 116 0.61 -1.58 9.47
N ALA A 117 0.97 -2.07 10.66
CA ALA A 117 2.21 -2.81 10.86
C ALA A 117 2.22 -4.12 10.07
N ARG A 118 1.08 -4.80 9.95
CA ARG A 118 0.92 -6.01 9.13
C ARG A 118 1.16 -5.72 7.65
N VAL A 119 0.50 -4.69 7.11
CA VAL A 119 0.66 -4.26 5.71
C VAL A 119 2.11 -3.84 5.43
N TRP A 120 2.74 -3.13 6.38
CA TRP A 120 4.16 -2.76 6.28
C TRP A 120 5.08 -3.99 6.28
N GLN A 121 4.86 -4.94 7.20
CA GLN A 121 5.68 -6.13 7.33
C GLN A 121 5.58 -7.03 6.08
N GLN A 122 4.40 -7.14 5.49
CA GLN A 122 4.20 -7.88 4.24
C GLN A 122 5.06 -7.30 3.11
N GLU A 123 5.13 -5.98 2.99
CA GLU A 123 5.99 -5.34 2.00
C GLU A 123 7.48 -5.57 2.27
N GLN A 124 7.92 -5.50 3.52
CA GLN A 124 9.32 -5.79 3.86
C GLN A 124 9.72 -7.23 3.53
N LEU A 125 8.83 -8.20 3.78
CA LEU A 125 9.05 -9.59 3.41
C LEU A 125 9.14 -9.78 1.89
N ARG A 126 8.27 -9.09 1.14
CA ARG A 126 8.29 -9.10 -0.33
C ARG A 126 9.61 -8.53 -0.87
N LEU A 127 10.05 -7.38 -0.36
CA LEU A 127 11.33 -6.77 -0.76
C LEU A 127 12.52 -7.67 -0.45
N LEU A 128 12.50 -8.37 0.70
CA LEU A 128 13.53 -9.34 1.06
C LEU A 128 13.57 -10.53 0.09
N ASP A 129 12.40 -11.07 -0.26
CA ASP A 129 12.29 -12.18 -1.21
C ASP A 129 12.79 -11.80 -2.60
N ASN A 130 12.43 -10.60 -3.07
CA ASN A 130 12.95 -10.02 -4.31
C ASN A 130 14.48 -9.91 -4.27
N HIS A 131 15.05 -9.41 -3.17
CA HIS A 131 16.50 -9.25 -3.03
C HIS A 131 17.25 -10.60 -3.00
N LEU A 132 16.68 -11.60 -2.31
CA LEU A 132 17.22 -12.96 -2.27
C LEU A 132 17.17 -13.63 -3.65
N THR A 133 16.08 -13.46 -4.39
CA THR A 133 15.91 -13.98 -5.74
C THR A 133 16.91 -13.35 -6.71
N PHE A 134 17.08 -12.03 -6.64
CA PHE A 134 18.08 -11.32 -7.43
C PHE A 134 19.51 -11.82 -7.13
N THR A 135 19.86 -11.91 -5.84
CA THR A 135 21.20 -12.35 -5.41
C THR A 135 21.47 -13.80 -5.82
N ARG A 136 20.49 -14.69 -5.71
CA ARG A 136 20.61 -16.09 -6.15
C ARG A 136 20.83 -16.18 -7.66
N SER A 137 20.08 -15.41 -8.44
CA SER A 137 20.21 -15.37 -9.91
C SER A 137 21.59 -14.85 -10.32
N PHE A 138 22.06 -13.77 -9.68
CA PHE A 138 23.38 -13.20 -9.91
C PHE A 138 24.51 -14.19 -9.57
N MET A 139 24.43 -14.87 -8.42
CA MET A 139 25.40 -15.87 -8.03
C MET A 139 25.43 -17.06 -9.00
N GLY A 140 24.27 -17.50 -9.50
CA GLY A 140 24.16 -18.54 -10.53
C GLY A 140 24.93 -18.18 -11.81
N LEU A 141 24.75 -16.96 -12.31
CA LEU A 141 25.45 -16.44 -13.49
C LEU A 141 26.98 -16.38 -13.31
N LEU A 142 27.45 -16.06 -12.09
CA LEU A 142 28.88 -16.06 -11.77
C LEU A 142 29.48 -17.46 -11.67
N THR A 143 28.67 -18.46 -11.32
CA THR A 143 29.12 -19.86 -11.20
C THR A 143 29.02 -20.65 -12.50
N GLU A 144 28.11 -20.32 -13.42
CA GLU A 144 27.95 -20.99 -14.72
C GLU A 144 28.93 -20.51 -15.79
N ASN A 145 29.55 -19.34 -15.62
CA ASN A 145 30.60 -18.80 -16.51
C ASN A 145 32.04 -19.20 -16.11
N ARG A 146 32.22 -20.30 -15.37
CA ARG A 146 33.53 -20.90 -15.04
C ARG A 146 33.63 -22.32 -15.57
#